data_AF-A0A949T6A4-F1
#
_entry.id   AF-A0A949T6A4-F1
#
_cell.length_a   1.000
_cell.length_b   1.000
_cell.length_c   1.000
_cell.angle_alpha   90.00
_cell.angle_beta   90.00
_cell.angle_gamma   90.00
#
_symmetry.space_group_name_H-M   'P 1'
#
loop_
_entity.id
_entity.type
_entity.pdbx_description
1 polymer ?
#
loop_
_entity_poly.entity_id
_entity_poly.type
_entity_poly.pdbx_seq_one_letter_code
_entity_poly.pdbx_strand_id
1 'polypeptide(L)'
;MADALEKKTSNSQSSVSISPDGTAIRESQATITVDDGRGNTVTDSVSVSDSNPGGEDSQDAPDTMNDSGTNTFGEDSQNAPDTKNDSGTNTSGDDSQNAADMMDSDANTSGDDSQDAPDTINDSGTNTSGEDSQNAADAMNDLTNSAPSEDVSEARQAESSVQKALITQSFINNGSFEGDFFQLGEGTFERWRTIGDTSIETKEIGIAPTDKESQALITNGFSDSGGSVEESDLSEFFDLSSSTLDALLGGNATEGSGIKQQFTAQAGDILEFDYTLLTNEATPSKTFNDTAFFSLGKFVQKLSDTSDPTFSSDKNVKGYSEATDTQSLKILISEAGTYDLGFGIVDLTDTIVNSGILIDDVKLTSTGVSPFESQTIEGSDASKTDAAISGDVDLTFGSKGFEPAENSSNLQR
;
A
#
# COMPACT_ATOMS: atom_id res chain seq x y z
N MET A 1 4.24 31.31 39.78
CA MET A 1 4.35 29.84 39.65
C MET A 1 5.29 29.60 38.49
N ALA A 2 6.48 29.07 38.76
CA ALA A 2 7.45 28.77 37.71
C ALA A 2 7.14 27.36 37.20
N ASP A 3 6.86 27.23 35.90
CA ASP A 3 6.69 25.93 35.25
C ASP A 3 8.01 25.17 35.34
N ALA A 4 7.96 23.97 35.92
CA ALA A 4 9.07 23.04 35.91
C ALA A 4 9.17 22.47 34.49
N LEU A 5 10.26 22.78 33.79
CA LEU A 5 10.59 22.16 32.51
C LEU A 5 10.94 20.69 32.74
N GLU A 6 10.16 19.81 32.12
CA GLU A 6 10.44 18.37 32.03
C GLU A 6 11.71 18.17 31.20
N LYS A 7 12.71 17.49 31.77
CA LYS A 7 13.97 17.20 31.08
C LYS A 7 13.96 15.75 30.60
N LYS A 8 13.94 15.57 29.29
CA LYS A 8 14.06 14.24 28.66
C LYS A 8 15.50 14.04 28.17
N THR A 9 16.05 12.88 28.49
CA THR A 9 17.37 12.44 27.98
C THR A 9 17.21 11.06 27.36
N SER A 10 17.69 10.92 26.13
CA SER A 10 17.75 9.65 25.40
C SER A 10 19.21 9.23 25.27
N ASN A 11 19.47 7.94 25.45
CA ASN A 11 20.78 7.34 25.20
C ASN A 11 20.61 6.04 24.42
N SER A 12 21.33 5.89 23.32
CA SER A 12 21.37 4.67 22.51
C SER A 12 22.75 4.04 22.57
N GLN A 13 22.79 2.72 22.74
CA GLN A 13 24.01 1.92 22.67
C GLN A 13 23.78 0.79 21.68
N SER A 14 24.69 0.65 20.71
CA SER A 14 24.71 -0.50 19.82
C SER A 14 26.02 -1.26 20.02
N SER A 15 25.91 -2.58 20.12
CA SER A 15 27.04 -3.48 20.20
C SER A 15 26.92 -4.58 19.15
N VAL A 16 28.06 -4.99 18.61
CA VAL A 16 28.15 -6.10 17.67
C VAL A 16 29.05 -7.14 18.31
N SER A 17 28.54 -8.35 18.47
CA SER A 17 29.32 -9.51 18.88
C SER A 17 29.34 -10.54 17.77
N ILE A 18 30.47 -11.22 17.61
CA ILE A 18 30.64 -12.29 16.63
C ILE A 18 30.76 -13.59 17.43
N SER A 19 29.84 -14.52 17.23
CA SER A 19 29.91 -15.85 17.86
C SER A 19 31.03 -16.70 17.26
N PRO A 20 31.48 -17.76 17.94
CA PRO A 20 32.55 -18.63 17.44
C PRO A 20 32.26 -19.31 16.10
N ASP A 21 31.00 -19.37 15.68
CA ASP A 21 30.55 -19.91 14.39
C ASP A 21 30.50 -18.85 13.26
N GLY A 22 30.90 -17.61 13.55
CA GLY A 22 30.92 -16.52 12.57
C GLY A 22 29.61 -15.73 12.47
N THR A 23 28.57 -16.08 13.23
CA THR A 23 27.31 -15.32 13.24
C THR A 23 27.52 -13.96 13.90
N ALA A 24 27.14 -12.88 13.20
CA ALA A 24 27.13 -11.55 13.78
C ALA A 24 25.79 -11.32 14.50
N ILE A 25 25.84 -11.04 15.81
CA ILE A 25 24.69 -10.61 16.60
C ILE A 25 24.81 -9.12 16.80
N ARG A 26 23.80 -8.38 16.34
CA ARG A 26 23.67 -6.94 16.58
C ARG A 26 22.66 -6.73 17.70
N GLU A 27 23.11 -6.11 18.79
CA GLU A 27 22.24 -5.69 19.87
C GLU A 27 22.18 -4.17 19.90
N SER A 28 20.96 -3.64 19.79
CA SER A 28 20.68 -2.22 19.99
C SER A 28 19.82 -2.05 21.23
N GLN A 29 20.30 -1.24 22.17
CA GLN A 29 19.56 -0.82 23.35
C GLN A 29 19.29 0.69 23.28
N ALA A 30 18.03 1.06 23.45
CA ALA A 30 17.61 2.44 23.59
C ALA A 30 17.00 2.62 24.99
N THR A 31 17.49 3.62 25.73
CA THR A 31 16.98 3.95 27.06
C THR A 31 16.49 5.39 27.07
N ILE A 32 15.24 5.58 27.51
CA ILE A 32 14.62 6.88 27.69
C ILE A 32 14.46 7.12 29.19
N THR A 33 15.06 8.20 29.68
CA THR A 33 14.86 8.66 31.06
C THR A 33 14.09 9.98 31.05
N VAL A 34 12.98 10.01 31.77
CA VAL A 34 12.15 11.19 32.00
C VAL A 34 12.30 11.63 33.45
N ASP A 35 12.69 12.88 33.67
CA ASP A 35 12.73 13.54 34.98
C ASP A 35 11.56 14.51 35.10
N ASP A 36 10.72 14.32 36.13
CA ASP A 36 9.53 15.15 36.39
C ASP A 36 9.85 16.53 37.02
N GLY A 37 11.15 16.83 37.21
CA GLY A 37 11.62 18.06 37.84
C GLY A 37 11.39 18.12 39.36
N ARG A 38 10.85 17.05 39.96
CA ARG A 38 10.67 16.88 41.42
C ARG A 38 11.62 15.83 42.00
N GLY A 39 12.56 15.33 41.18
CA GLY A 39 13.54 14.33 41.58
C GLY A 39 13.06 12.88 41.40
N ASN A 40 11.90 12.66 40.77
CA ASN A 40 11.53 11.32 40.31
C ASN A 40 12.00 11.13 38.88
N THR A 41 12.65 10.00 38.62
CA THR A 41 13.04 9.58 37.28
C THR A 41 12.34 8.29 36.93
N VAL A 42 11.74 8.25 35.73
CA VAL A 42 11.22 7.02 35.12
C VAL A 42 12.14 6.67 33.97
N THR A 43 12.66 5.46 33.95
CA THR A 43 13.53 4.96 32.89
C THR A 43 12.87 3.77 32.22
N ASP A 44 12.71 3.84 30.90
CA ASP A 44 12.24 2.74 30.08
C ASP A 44 13.33 2.34 29.08
N SER A 45 13.44 1.05 28.80
CA SER A 45 14.52 0.48 27.99
C SER A 45 13.96 -0.53 26.98
N VAL A 46 14.27 -0.32 25.70
CA VAL A 46 13.93 -1.24 24.60
C VAL A 46 15.21 -1.86 24.08
N SER A 47 15.22 -3.19 23.95
CA SER A 47 16.35 -3.94 23.38
C SER A 47 15.88 -4.69 22.13
N VAL A 48 16.60 -4.54 21.03
CA VAL A 48 16.40 -5.30 19.79
C VAL A 48 17.66 -6.09 19.50
N SER A 49 17.53 -7.40 19.35
CA SER A 49 18.60 -8.29 18.90
C SER A 49 18.24 -8.84 17.54
N ASP A 50 19.10 -8.61 16.55
CA ASP A 50 18.96 -9.22 15.23
C ASP A 50 20.14 -10.19 15.00
N SER A 51 19.80 -11.43 14.66
CA SER A 51 20.76 -12.48 14.33
C SER A 51 20.57 -12.81 12.87
N ASN A 52 21.56 -12.48 12.05
CA ASN A 52 21.57 -12.85 10.63
C ASN A 52 22.35 -14.16 10.48
N PRO A 53 21.69 -15.34 10.31
CA PRO A 53 22.39 -16.58 10.07
C PRO A 53 22.96 -16.57 8.66
N GLY A 54 24.29 -16.41 8.55
CA GLY A 54 24.99 -16.48 7.28
C GLY A 54 24.96 -17.89 6.69
N GLY A 55 24.41 -18.01 5.48
CA GLY A 55 24.69 -19.05 4.48
C GLY A 55 24.43 -18.39 3.12
N GLU A 56 25.31 -18.45 2.12
CA GLU A 56 25.99 -19.63 1.62
C GLU A 56 27.47 -19.38 1.29
N ASP A 57 28.27 -20.43 1.53
CA ASP A 57 29.63 -20.64 1.05
C ASP A 57 29.68 -20.64 -0.49
N SER A 58 30.48 -19.76 -1.08
CA SER A 58 31.08 -20.00 -2.39
C SER A 58 32.60 -19.86 -2.29
N GLN A 59 33.24 -20.92 -1.80
CA GLN A 59 34.67 -21.16 -1.99
C GLN A 59 34.87 -21.80 -3.37
N ASP A 60 35.35 -21.02 -4.33
CA ASP A 60 36.18 -21.55 -5.41
C ASP A 60 37.29 -20.53 -5.70
N ALA A 61 38.49 -20.85 -5.19
CA ALA A 61 39.73 -20.15 -5.43
C ALA A 61 40.48 -20.82 -6.61
N PRO A 62 41.46 -20.13 -7.21
CA PRO A 62 41.81 -20.24 -8.63
C PRO A 62 42.94 -21.23 -8.91
N ASP A 63 42.96 -21.79 -10.12
CA ASP A 63 44.10 -22.54 -10.64
C ASP A 63 44.66 -21.94 -11.95
N THR A 64 45.78 -21.25 -11.76
CA THR A 64 47.04 -21.24 -12.54
C THR A 64 47.09 -21.37 -14.09
N MET A 65 47.71 -20.32 -14.66
CA MET A 65 48.86 -20.33 -15.59
C MET A 65 48.69 -20.52 -17.12
N ASN A 66 49.12 -19.45 -17.82
CA ASN A 66 50.17 -19.43 -18.85
C ASN A 66 49.79 -19.81 -20.30
N ASP A 67 49.65 -18.80 -21.16
CA ASP A 67 50.38 -18.81 -22.44
C ASP A 67 50.76 -17.40 -22.89
N SER A 68 51.99 -17.32 -23.37
CA SER A 68 52.74 -16.17 -23.87
C SER A 68 52.62 -16.08 -25.39
N GLY A 69 52.35 -14.88 -25.92
CA GLY A 69 52.38 -14.67 -27.36
C GLY A 69 52.37 -13.19 -27.77
N THR A 70 53.54 -12.58 -27.78
CA THR A 70 53.83 -11.30 -28.46
C THR A 70 53.70 -11.43 -29.98
N ASN A 71 53.06 -10.50 -30.69
CA ASN A 71 53.70 -9.60 -31.70
C ASN A 71 52.72 -8.71 -32.52
N THR A 72 52.97 -7.40 -32.47
CA THR A 72 53.14 -6.40 -33.56
C THR A 72 52.12 -6.16 -34.70
N PHE A 73 51.76 -4.86 -34.80
CA PHE A 73 51.66 -3.97 -35.98
C PHE A 73 50.78 -4.33 -37.19
N GLY A 74 49.97 -3.34 -37.62
CA GLY A 74 49.47 -3.25 -38.99
C GLY A 74 48.37 -2.22 -39.17
N GLU A 75 48.73 -1.09 -39.78
CA GLU A 75 47.87 0.01 -40.22
C GLU A 75 46.92 -0.39 -41.39
N ASP A 76 46.03 0.55 -41.70
CA ASP A 76 45.48 0.87 -43.03
C ASP A 76 44.14 0.26 -43.52
N SER A 77 43.16 1.18 -43.61
CA SER A 77 42.63 1.70 -44.88
C SER A 77 41.41 1.02 -45.55
N GLN A 78 40.34 1.81 -45.59
CA GLN A 78 39.51 2.18 -46.75
C GLN A 78 38.46 1.21 -47.35
N ASN A 79 37.28 1.82 -47.54
CA ASN A 79 36.40 1.80 -48.72
C ASN A 79 35.81 0.46 -49.19
N ALA A 80 34.49 0.34 -49.04
CA ALA A 80 33.48 0.73 -50.05
C ALA A 80 32.30 -0.26 -50.10
N PRO A 81 31.11 0.19 -50.57
CA PRO A 81 29.83 -0.47 -50.41
C PRO A 81 29.37 -1.18 -51.70
N ASP A 82 28.46 -2.15 -51.57
CA ASP A 82 27.29 -2.34 -52.44
C ASP A 82 26.56 -3.64 -52.06
N THR A 83 25.24 -3.59 -51.94
CA THR A 83 24.34 -4.30 -52.87
C THR A 83 22.89 -3.91 -52.61
N LYS A 84 22.29 -3.28 -53.62
CA LYS A 84 20.85 -3.27 -53.93
C LYS A 84 20.38 -4.67 -54.31
N ASN A 85 19.18 -5.05 -53.86
CA ASN A 85 18.13 -5.85 -54.54
C ASN A 85 17.11 -6.26 -53.46
N ASP A 86 15.80 -6.39 -53.67
CA ASP A 86 14.97 -6.40 -54.86
C ASP A 86 13.53 -6.12 -54.42
N SER A 87 12.78 -5.55 -55.34
CA SER A 87 11.33 -5.47 -55.40
C SER A 87 10.64 -6.85 -55.32
N GLY A 88 9.42 -6.91 -54.76
CA GLY A 88 8.64 -8.15 -54.81
C GLY A 88 7.31 -8.10 -54.08
N THR A 89 6.30 -7.57 -54.77
CA THR A 89 4.87 -7.67 -54.46
C THR A 89 4.41 -9.12 -54.23
N ASN A 90 3.51 -9.35 -53.26
CA ASN A 90 2.49 -10.39 -53.46
C ASN A 90 1.17 -10.10 -52.73
N THR A 91 0.11 -10.11 -53.52
CA THR A 91 -1.31 -10.00 -53.17
C THR A 91 -1.97 -11.38 -53.27
N SER A 92 -2.66 -11.81 -52.23
CA SER A 92 -3.78 -12.78 -52.23
C SER A 92 -4.17 -12.96 -50.76
N GLY A 93 -5.37 -12.62 -50.28
CA GLY A 93 -6.67 -12.98 -50.84
C GLY A 93 -6.98 -14.41 -50.40
N ASP A 94 -7.70 -14.59 -49.29
CA ASP A 94 -8.66 -15.68 -49.20
C ASP A 94 -9.77 -15.41 -48.19
N ASP A 95 -10.98 -15.69 -48.65
CA ASP A 95 -12.27 -15.60 -48.00
C ASP A 95 -12.47 -16.76 -47.02
N SER A 96 -13.16 -16.52 -45.91
CA SER A 96 -14.14 -17.50 -45.41
C SER A 96 -15.12 -16.85 -44.43
N GLN A 97 -16.27 -16.48 -44.99
CA GLN A 97 -17.54 -16.55 -44.28
C GLN A 97 -17.86 -18.02 -44.02
N ASN A 98 -18.31 -18.36 -42.81
CA ASN A 98 -19.33 -19.39 -42.70
C ASN A 98 -20.21 -19.18 -41.46
N ALA A 99 -21.51 -19.25 -41.72
CA ALA A 99 -22.61 -19.15 -40.79
C ALA A 99 -23.07 -20.53 -40.34
N ALA A 100 -23.64 -20.61 -39.13
CA ALA A 100 -24.72 -21.51 -38.70
C ALA A 100 -25.00 -21.16 -37.21
N ASP A 101 -26.13 -20.59 -36.78
CA ASP A 101 -27.54 -20.98 -36.91
C ASP A 101 -27.93 -22.13 -35.95
N MET A 102 -29.10 -21.95 -35.30
CA MET A 102 -29.89 -22.88 -34.46
C MET A 102 -29.48 -23.12 -32.99
N MET A 103 -30.30 -22.71 -32.01
CA MET A 103 -31.53 -23.42 -31.60
C MET A 103 -32.31 -22.64 -30.54
N ASP A 104 -33.60 -22.49 -30.83
CA ASP A 104 -34.69 -22.06 -29.96
C ASP A 104 -35.43 -23.34 -29.50
N SER A 105 -35.79 -23.44 -28.21
CA SER A 105 -36.91 -24.29 -27.75
C SER A 105 -37.18 -24.10 -26.25
N ASP A 106 -38.17 -23.27 -25.95
CA ASP A 106 -39.42 -23.59 -25.25
C ASP A 106 -39.49 -24.69 -24.16
N ALA A 107 -40.16 -24.27 -23.07
CA ALA A 107 -41.30 -24.92 -22.41
C ALA A 107 -41.11 -25.92 -21.25
N ASN A 108 -41.60 -25.46 -20.08
CA ASN A 108 -42.76 -26.01 -19.35
C ASN A 108 -42.64 -27.33 -18.56
N THR A 109 -42.93 -27.25 -17.25
CA THR A 109 -43.76 -28.17 -16.43
C THR A 109 -43.90 -27.52 -15.02
N SER A 110 -45.07 -27.07 -14.55
CA SER A 110 -46.10 -27.82 -13.78
C SER A 110 -45.50 -28.66 -12.63
N GLY A 111 -45.93 -28.66 -11.38
CA GLY A 111 -47.15 -28.25 -10.68
C GLY A 111 -47.12 -28.91 -9.27
N ASP A 112 -48.26 -28.93 -8.57
CA ASP A 112 -48.57 -29.55 -7.26
C ASP A 112 -48.15 -28.78 -6.00
N ASP A 113 -49.06 -28.12 -5.27
CA ASP A 113 -50.17 -28.63 -4.42
C ASP A 113 -49.72 -29.41 -3.19
N SER A 114 -49.88 -28.80 -2.01
CA SER A 114 -50.76 -29.36 -0.96
C SER A 114 -50.91 -28.38 0.20
N GLN A 115 -52.13 -27.91 0.38
CA GLN A 115 -52.67 -27.44 1.64
C GLN A 115 -52.74 -28.61 2.63
N ASP A 116 -52.47 -28.37 3.92
CA ASP A 116 -53.26 -28.96 4.99
C ASP A 116 -53.03 -28.23 6.32
N ALA A 117 -54.14 -27.82 6.90
CA ALA A 117 -54.34 -27.41 8.30
C ALA A 117 -55.51 -28.27 8.82
N PRO A 118 -56.06 -28.01 10.02
CA PRO A 118 -55.48 -28.03 11.36
C PRO A 118 -56.27 -29.00 12.28
N ASP A 119 -55.80 -29.27 13.50
CA ASP A 119 -56.61 -29.70 14.67
C ASP A 119 -55.66 -30.09 15.83
N THR A 120 -55.94 -30.07 17.13
CA THR A 120 -56.81 -29.36 18.11
C THR A 120 -56.39 -29.90 19.51
N ILE A 121 -57.05 -29.42 20.59
CA ILE A 121 -57.17 -30.01 21.95
C ILE A 121 -56.10 -29.51 22.95
N ASN A 122 -56.39 -28.58 23.88
CA ASN A 122 -57.37 -28.51 24.98
C ASN A 122 -57.09 -29.51 26.12
N ASP A 123 -56.46 -29.06 27.21
CA ASP A 123 -56.83 -29.51 28.56
C ASP A 123 -56.51 -28.44 29.61
N SER A 124 -57.17 -28.57 30.74
CA SER A 124 -57.83 -27.56 31.54
C SER A 124 -57.69 -27.90 33.02
N GLY A 125 -57.65 -26.87 33.87
CA GLY A 125 -57.90 -26.98 35.32
C GLY A 125 -56.76 -27.56 36.16
N THR A 126 -56.58 -27.26 37.45
CA THR A 126 -57.42 -26.57 38.43
C THR A 126 -56.55 -26.20 39.64
N ASN A 127 -56.64 -24.93 40.03
CA ASN A 127 -56.80 -24.36 41.37
C ASN A 127 -56.73 -25.28 42.62
N THR A 128 -55.87 -24.93 43.60
CA THR A 128 -56.19 -25.03 45.05
C THR A 128 -55.49 -23.94 45.86
N SER A 129 -56.30 -23.27 46.67
CA SER A 129 -56.03 -22.19 47.64
C SER A 129 -55.76 -22.69 49.06
N GLY A 130 -55.20 -21.81 49.92
CA GLY A 130 -55.36 -21.81 51.39
C GLY A 130 -54.04 -22.06 52.16
N GLU A 131 -53.39 -21.02 52.69
CA GLU A 131 -53.47 -20.57 54.11
C GLU A 131 -52.86 -21.60 55.10
N ASP A 132 -51.71 -21.31 55.72
CA ASP A 132 -51.62 -20.57 56.99
C ASP A 132 -50.19 -20.50 57.55
N SER A 133 -49.83 -19.30 58.02
CA SER A 133 -49.07 -18.94 59.24
C SER A 133 -47.75 -19.64 59.68
N GLN A 134 -46.73 -18.78 59.78
CA GLN A 134 -45.81 -18.60 60.92
C GLN A 134 -44.59 -19.53 61.16
N ASN A 135 -43.43 -18.85 61.07
CA ASN A 135 -42.33 -18.87 62.04
C ASN A 135 -41.26 -19.98 61.92
N ALA A 136 -40.22 -19.69 61.14
CA ALA A 136 -38.86 -20.16 61.38
C ALA A 136 -37.88 -19.12 60.83
N ALA A 137 -37.76 -18.00 61.55
CA ALA A 137 -36.48 -17.32 61.65
C ALA A 137 -35.52 -18.28 62.37
N ASP A 138 -34.29 -18.36 61.87
CA ASP A 138 -33.18 -19.24 62.29
C ASP A 138 -33.07 -20.57 61.52
N ALA A 139 -31.90 -20.71 60.88
CA ALA A 139 -31.35 -21.88 60.16
C ALA A 139 -31.73 -22.04 58.67
N MET A 140 -31.06 -21.27 57.79
CA MET A 140 -30.13 -21.82 56.79
C MET A 140 -29.51 -20.67 55.98
N ASN A 141 -28.52 -20.03 56.59
CA ASN A 141 -27.66 -19.06 55.96
C ASN A 141 -26.37 -19.79 55.54
N ASP A 142 -26.46 -20.74 54.61
CA ASP A 142 -25.27 -21.50 54.14
C ASP A 142 -25.50 -22.25 52.81
N LEU A 143 -25.86 -21.53 51.73
CA LEU A 143 -25.80 -22.10 50.37
C LEU A 143 -25.34 -21.10 49.29
N THR A 144 -24.76 -19.96 49.67
CA THR A 144 -24.16 -19.03 48.72
C THR A 144 -22.69 -18.81 49.07
N ASN A 145 -21.82 -19.73 48.63
CA ASN A 145 -20.42 -19.48 48.22
C ASN A 145 -19.61 -20.78 48.24
N SER A 146 -19.63 -21.52 47.13
CA SER A 146 -18.55 -22.45 46.77
C SER A 146 -18.50 -22.70 45.26
N ALA A 147 -18.72 -21.65 44.47
CA ALA A 147 -18.07 -21.59 43.16
C ALA A 147 -16.72 -20.90 43.39
N PRO A 148 -15.58 -21.51 43.01
CA PRO A 148 -14.28 -20.90 43.21
C PRO A 148 -14.20 -19.60 42.40
N SER A 149 -14.13 -18.47 43.10
CA SER A 149 -14.02 -17.13 42.52
C SER A 149 -12.63 -16.80 42.00
N GLU A 150 -11.78 -17.81 41.77
CA GLU A 150 -10.37 -17.62 41.37
C GLU A 150 -10.15 -17.63 39.85
N ASP A 151 -11.16 -17.97 39.03
CA ASP A 151 -10.95 -18.21 37.60
C ASP A 151 -11.87 -17.39 36.69
N VAL A 152 -12.07 -16.11 37.02
CA VAL A 152 -12.75 -15.15 36.12
C VAL A 152 -11.88 -13.91 35.88
N SER A 153 -10.92 -13.65 36.77
CA SER A 153 -9.92 -12.60 36.59
C SER A 153 -8.87 -12.97 35.54
N GLU A 154 -8.47 -14.24 35.45
CA GLU A 154 -7.51 -14.68 34.44
C GLU A 154 -8.12 -14.67 33.04
N ALA A 155 -9.37 -15.14 32.87
CA ALA A 155 -10.09 -15.05 31.60
C ALA A 155 -10.30 -13.59 31.15
N ARG A 156 -10.69 -12.68 32.05
CA ARG A 156 -10.81 -11.24 31.73
C ARG A 156 -9.48 -10.55 31.48
N GLN A 157 -8.40 -10.99 32.14
CA GLN A 157 -7.04 -10.48 31.85
C GLN A 157 -6.49 -11.02 30.54
N ALA A 158 -6.83 -12.26 30.15
CA ALA A 158 -6.51 -12.83 28.85
C ALA A 158 -7.26 -12.12 27.72
N GLU A 159 -8.56 -11.84 27.87
CA GLU A 159 -9.33 -11.04 26.90
C GLU A 159 -8.79 -9.61 26.78
N SER A 160 -8.41 -8.98 27.91
CA SER A 160 -7.80 -7.65 27.91
C SER A 160 -6.41 -7.63 27.30
N SER A 161 -5.61 -8.69 27.47
CA SER A 161 -4.26 -8.77 26.89
C SER A 161 -4.28 -9.17 25.41
N VAL A 162 -5.26 -9.94 24.95
CA VAL A 162 -5.50 -10.20 23.52
C VAL A 162 -6.05 -8.96 22.81
N GLN A 163 -6.98 -8.20 23.43
CA GLN A 163 -7.42 -6.90 22.91
C GLN A 163 -6.31 -5.84 22.91
N LYS A 164 -5.40 -5.90 23.90
CA LYS A 164 -4.23 -5.02 23.97
C LYS A 164 -3.09 -5.46 23.02
N ALA A 165 -3.11 -6.69 22.53
CA ALA A 165 -2.09 -7.27 21.65
C ALA A 165 -2.43 -7.21 20.15
N LEU A 166 -3.59 -6.66 19.75
CA LEU A 166 -3.97 -6.57 18.34
C LEU A 166 -4.51 -5.20 17.91
N ILE A 167 -4.00 -4.12 18.52
CA ILE A 167 -4.05 -2.81 17.87
C ILE A 167 -2.81 -2.72 17.00
N THR A 168 -2.81 -3.43 15.87
CA THR A 168 -1.87 -3.08 14.79
C THR A 168 -2.27 -1.68 14.36
N GLN A 169 -1.43 -0.70 14.68
CA GLN A 169 -1.72 0.69 14.36
C GLN A 169 -1.75 0.82 12.84
N SER A 170 -2.93 1.10 12.29
CA SER A 170 -3.11 1.39 10.87
C SER A 170 -2.67 2.83 10.61
N PHE A 171 -1.49 3.03 10.04
CA PHE A 171 -1.03 4.34 9.60
C PHE A 171 0.00 4.24 8.48
N ILE A 172 0.08 5.29 7.66
CA ILE A 172 1.18 5.50 6.73
C ILE A 172 2.32 6.13 7.51
N ASN A 173 3.52 5.54 7.45
CA ASN A 173 4.69 6.21 8.02
C ASN A 173 5.16 7.26 7.03
N ASN A 174 5.46 8.44 7.56
CA ASN A 174 6.13 9.50 6.82
C ASN A 174 5.47 9.81 5.45
N GLY A 175 4.15 9.97 5.45
CA GLY A 175 3.36 10.23 4.24
C GLY A 175 3.51 11.63 3.65
N SER A 176 3.99 12.58 4.44
CA SER A 176 4.43 13.93 4.00
C SER A 176 5.94 14.06 3.86
N PHE A 177 6.68 12.94 3.88
CA PHE A 177 8.11 12.91 3.57
C PHE A 177 8.99 13.86 4.40
N GLU A 178 8.59 14.14 5.64
CA GLU A 178 9.29 15.06 6.52
C GLU A 178 10.47 14.39 7.24
N GLY A 179 11.56 15.14 7.39
CA GLY A 179 12.68 14.73 8.23
C GLY A 179 12.36 14.75 9.72
N ASP A 180 13.30 14.20 10.50
CA ASP A 180 13.24 14.31 11.96
C ASP A 180 13.21 15.80 12.39
N PHE A 181 12.50 16.07 13.48
CA PHE A 181 12.23 17.40 14.03
C PHE A 181 13.51 18.23 14.27
N PHE A 182 14.66 17.58 14.42
CA PHE A 182 15.95 18.23 14.62
C PHE A 182 16.63 18.71 13.31
N GLN A 183 16.13 18.30 12.14
CA GLN A 183 16.61 18.71 10.82
C GLN A 183 15.48 19.41 10.04
N LEU A 184 15.01 20.53 10.60
CA LEU A 184 13.97 21.36 9.97
C LEU A 184 14.36 21.72 8.53
N GLY A 185 13.55 21.26 7.56
CA GLY A 185 13.70 21.59 6.14
C GLY A 185 14.41 20.55 5.28
N GLU A 186 14.84 19.41 5.83
CA GLU A 186 15.32 18.27 5.04
C GLU A 186 14.27 17.16 5.10
N GLY A 187 13.48 17.00 4.04
CA GLY A 187 12.59 15.87 3.93
C GLY A 187 13.35 14.55 3.70
N THR A 188 12.69 13.41 3.90
CA THR A 188 13.33 12.09 3.84
C THR A 188 12.38 11.01 3.32
N PHE A 189 12.96 9.99 2.69
CA PHE A 189 12.30 8.72 2.36
C PHE A 189 12.34 7.73 3.54
N GLU A 190 12.46 8.16 4.79
CA GLU A 190 12.41 7.23 5.92
C GLU A 190 11.12 6.39 5.86
N ARG A 191 11.28 5.06 5.93
CA ARG A 191 10.23 4.03 5.75
C ARG A 191 9.70 3.82 4.32
N TRP A 192 10.20 4.59 3.37
CA TRP A 192 10.03 4.32 1.94
C TRP A 192 11.29 3.66 1.40
N ARG A 193 11.11 2.58 0.64
CA ARG A 193 12.14 2.08 -0.26
C ARG A 193 12.05 2.88 -1.56
N THR A 194 13.17 3.07 -2.23
CA THR A 194 13.23 3.77 -3.51
C THR A 194 13.98 2.93 -4.54
N ILE A 195 13.67 3.14 -5.81
CA ILE A 195 14.40 2.62 -6.96
C ILE A 195 14.40 3.68 -8.06
N GLY A 196 15.50 3.77 -8.82
CA GLY A 196 15.68 4.78 -9.85
C GLY A 196 15.91 6.19 -9.27
N ASP A 197 15.46 7.20 -10.01
CA ASP A 197 15.59 8.61 -9.67
C ASP A 197 14.43 9.13 -8.83
N THR A 198 14.73 9.37 -7.56
CA THR A 198 13.79 9.89 -6.57
C THR A 198 14.45 10.97 -5.72
N SER A 199 13.76 12.08 -5.48
CA SER A 199 14.21 13.14 -4.59
C SER A 199 13.09 13.60 -3.65
N ILE A 200 13.47 14.32 -2.60
CA ILE A 200 12.51 15.06 -1.78
C ILE A 200 12.60 16.53 -2.15
N GLU A 201 11.46 17.10 -2.48
CA GLU A 201 11.33 18.47 -2.93
C GLU A 201 10.49 19.27 -1.91
N THR A 202 10.66 20.58 -1.96
CA THR A 202 9.82 21.51 -1.20
C THR A 202 9.07 22.40 -2.19
N LYS A 203 8.37 23.43 -1.71
CA LYS A 203 7.78 24.48 -2.56
C LYS A 203 8.78 25.16 -3.50
N GLU A 204 10.09 25.02 -3.28
CA GLU A 204 11.14 25.57 -4.15
C GLU A 204 11.13 24.98 -5.56
N ILE A 205 10.55 23.79 -5.78
CA ILE A 205 10.36 23.25 -7.13
C ILE A 205 9.30 24.00 -7.92
N GLY A 206 8.46 24.83 -7.28
CA GLY A 206 7.42 25.64 -7.93
C GLY A 206 5.99 25.18 -7.66
N ILE A 207 5.82 23.96 -7.14
CA ILE A 207 4.53 23.45 -6.62
C ILE A 207 4.71 23.23 -5.12
N ALA A 208 3.84 23.83 -4.31
CA ALA A 208 3.89 23.66 -2.87
C ALA A 208 3.31 22.30 -2.45
N PRO A 209 3.96 21.60 -1.50
CA PRO A 209 3.37 20.45 -0.81
C PRO A 209 1.97 20.79 -0.25
N THR A 210 1.07 19.81 -0.28
CA THR A 210 -0.29 19.90 0.24
C THR A 210 -0.36 19.54 1.73
N ASP A 211 0.59 18.74 2.25
CA ASP A 211 0.83 18.56 3.68
C ASP A 211 2.24 19.03 4.06
N LYS A 212 2.32 19.91 5.06
CA LYS A 212 3.57 20.43 5.65
C LYS A 212 4.53 21.08 4.61
N GLU A 213 5.80 20.67 4.51
CA GLU A 213 6.85 21.39 3.77
C GLU A 213 7.63 20.53 2.77
N SER A 214 7.48 19.21 2.77
CA SER A 214 8.18 18.26 1.89
C SER A 214 7.21 17.44 1.04
N GLN A 215 7.64 17.02 -0.15
CA GLN A 215 6.91 16.09 -1.03
C GLN A 215 7.91 15.21 -1.80
N ALA A 216 7.50 14.02 -2.22
CA ALA A 216 8.35 13.16 -3.04
C ALA A 216 8.29 13.58 -4.51
N LEU A 217 9.43 13.60 -5.19
CA LEU A 217 9.53 13.65 -6.65
C LEU A 217 10.11 12.32 -7.14
N ILE A 218 9.43 11.71 -8.11
CA ILE A 218 9.85 10.49 -8.80
C ILE A 218 9.95 10.82 -10.28
N THR A 219 11.09 10.55 -10.92
CA THR A 219 11.31 10.91 -12.34
C THR A 219 11.65 9.68 -13.17
N ASN A 220 11.32 9.68 -14.46
CA ASN A 220 11.80 8.70 -15.44
C ASN A 220 13.13 9.15 -16.08
N GLY A 221 13.73 10.24 -15.60
CA GLY A 221 14.90 10.85 -16.21
C GLY A 221 16.23 10.36 -15.64
N PHE A 222 17.30 10.71 -16.35
CA PHE A 222 18.67 10.55 -15.85
C PHE A 222 19.04 11.69 -14.89
N SER A 223 19.55 11.35 -13.70
CA SER A 223 20.10 12.29 -12.73
C SER A 223 21.47 11.84 -12.22
N ASP A 224 22.20 12.75 -11.57
CA ASP A 224 23.49 12.46 -10.93
C ASP A 224 23.36 11.41 -9.79
N SER A 225 22.14 11.07 -9.37
CA SER A 225 21.82 10.14 -8.27
C SER A 225 21.67 8.67 -8.71
N GLY A 226 21.66 8.38 -10.02
CA GLY A 226 21.54 7.00 -10.52
C GLY A 226 20.56 6.82 -11.68
N GLY A 227 19.73 7.81 -12.00
CA GLY A 227 18.76 7.77 -13.11
C GLY A 227 17.66 6.72 -12.94
N SER A 228 16.74 6.68 -13.90
CA SER A 228 15.77 5.61 -14.13
C SER A 228 16.41 4.21 -14.20
N VAL A 229 15.63 3.18 -13.85
CA VAL A 229 16.00 1.77 -14.01
C VAL A 229 15.18 1.10 -15.11
N GLU A 230 15.69 0.00 -15.66
CA GLU A 230 14.97 -0.78 -16.67
C GLU A 230 13.63 -1.31 -16.13
N GLU A 231 12.63 -1.47 -17.02
CA GLU A 231 11.29 -1.98 -16.70
C GLU A 231 11.32 -3.25 -15.85
N SER A 232 12.26 -4.17 -16.10
CA SER A 232 12.34 -5.42 -15.35
C SER A 232 12.66 -5.21 -13.87
N ASP A 233 13.58 -4.29 -13.57
CA ASP A 233 13.99 -3.97 -12.20
C ASP A 233 12.86 -3.22 -11.48
N LEU A 234 12.16 -2.34 -12.21
CA LEU A 234 10.98 -1.63 -11.70
C LEU A 234 9.82 -2.59 -11.40
N SER A 235 9.55 -3.54 -12.31
CA SER A 235 8.53 -4.58 -12.13
C SER A 235 8.87 -5.49 -10.95
N GLU A 236 10.13 -5.90 -10.80
CA GLU A 236 10.58 -6.65 -9.62
C GLU A 236 10.40 -5.84 -8.33
N PHE A 237 10.78 -4.56 -8.35
CA PHE A 237 10.64 -3.67 -7.19
C PHE A 237 9.19 -3.54 -6.71
N PHE A 238 8.19 -3.57 -7.60
CA PHE A 238 6.77 -3.53 -7.26
C PHE A 238 6.10 -4.91 -7.11
N ASP A 239 6.86 -6.01 -7.16
CA ASP A 239 6.32 -7.38 -7.14
C ASP A 239 5.31 -7.66 -8.27
N LEU A 240 5.51 -7.02 -9.43
CA LEU A 240 4.67 -7.13 -10.62
C LEU A 240 5.20 -8.19 -11.59
N SER A 241 4.33 -8.64 -12.49
CA SER A 241 4.79 -9.41 -13.65
C SER A 241 5.32 -8.45 -14.72
N SER A 242 6.34 -8.89 -15.48
CA SER A 242 7.04 -8.10 -16.51
C SER A 242 6.19 -7.63 -17.70
N SER A 243 4.89 -7.91 -17.71
CA SER A 243 3.95 -7.41 -18.73
C SER A 243 2.87 -6.51 -18.13
N THR A 244 2.87 -6.31 -16.82
CA THR A 244 1.86 -5.52 -16.12
C THR A 244 1.99 -4.06 -16.51
N LEU A 245 3.21 -3.52 -16.54
CA LEU A 245 3.46 -2.14 -16.96
C LEU A 245 3.17 -1.94 -18.44
N ASP A 246 3.57 -2.88 -19.30
CA ASP A 246 3.23 -2.82 -20.73
C ASP A 246 1.71 -2.73 -20.97
N ALA A 247 0.96 -3.58 -20.27
CA ALA A 247 -0.51 -3.59 -20.36
C ALA A 247 -1.14 -2.31 -19.82
N LEU A 248 -0.58 -1.73 -18.75
CA LEU A 248 -1.04 -0.46 -18.17
C LEU A 248 -0.84 0.71 -19.14
N LEU A 249 0.31 0.75 -19.81
CA LEU A 249 0.70 1.82 -20.73
C LEU A 249 0.09 1.65 -22.13
N GLY A 250 -0.36 0.44 -22.48
CA GLY A 250 -0.83 0.12 -23.82
C GLY A 250 0.30 0.06 -24.87
N GLY A 251 1.51 -0.25 -24.44
CA GLY A 251 2.72 -0.36 -25.26
C GLY A 251 3.92 -0.79 -24.42
N ASN A 252 5.14 -0.68 -24.94
CA ASN A 252 6.32 -1.17 -24.24
C ASN A 252 6.80 -0.14 -23.20
N ALA A 253 6.72 -0.49 -21.92
CA ALA A 253 7.39 0.22 -20.85
C ALA A 253 8.91 0.07 -21.03
N THR A 254 9.65 1.17 -20.89
CA THR A 254 11.10 1.19 -21.14
C THR A 254 11.91 1.25 -19.85
N GLU A 255 11.77 2.35 -19.10
CA GLU A 255 12.48 2.60 -17.86
C GLU A 255 11.65 3.51 -16.96
N GLY A 256 12.02 3.59 -15.68
CA GLY A 256 11.31 4.43 -14.74
C GLY A 256 11.89 4.38 -13.34
N SER A 257 11.16 4.97 -12.40
CA SER A 257 11.56 5.05 -11.01
C SER A 257 10.34 4.88 -10.10
N GLY A 258 10.59 4.62 -8.82
CA GLY A 258 9.51 4.38 -7.89
C GLY A 258 9.89 4.42 -6.42
N ILE A 259 8.86 4.56 -5.59
CA ILE A 259 8.93 4.45 -4.15
C ILE A 259 7.91 3.43 -3.64
N LYS A 260 8.22 2.72 -2.56
CA LYS A 260 7.34 1.70 -1.98
C LYS A 260 7.46 1.62 -0.46
N GLN A 261 6.33 1.49 0.21
CA GLN A 261 6.23 1.29 1.66
C GLN A 261 5.22 0.18 1.96
N GLN A 262 5.47 -0.56 3.04
CA GLN A 262 4.47 -1.45 3.61
C GLN A 262 3.67 -0.76 4.72
N PHE A 263 2.35 -0.97 4.75
CA PHE A 263 1.48 -0.50 5.84
C PHE A 263 0.41 -1.55 6.16
N THR A 264 -0.26 -1.42 7.30
CA THR A 264 -1.42 -2.25 7.66
C THR A 264 -2.68 -1.41 7.64
N ALA A 265 -3.78 -1.98 7.14
CA ALA A 265 -5.10 -1.37 7.15
C ALA A 265 -6.17 -2.38 7.60
N GLN A 266 -7.26 -1.85 8.12
CA GLN A 266 -8.49 -2.58 8.40
C GLN A 266 -9.48 -2.40 7.25
N ALA A 267 -10.42 -3.33 7.15
CA ALA A 267 -11.57 -3.14 6.28
C ALA A 267 -12.34 -1.87 6.69
N GLY A 268 -12.64 -1.01 5.73
CA GLY A 268 -13.27 0.28 5.90
C GLY A 268 -12.30 1.46 6.03
N ASP A 269 -11.00 1.24 6.21
CA ASP A 269 -10.02 2.34 6.20
C ASP A 269 -9.95 2.99 4.80
N ILE A 270 -9.67 4.30 4.76
CA ILE A 270 -9.53 5.07 3.51
C ILE A 270 -8.06 5.48 3.34
N LEU A 271 -7.43 5.01 2.27
CA LEU A 271 -6.13 5.49 1.81
C LEU A 271 -6.34 6.72 0.92
N GLU A 272 -5.60 7.79 1.17
CA GLU A 272 -5.65 9.03 0.40
C GLU A 272 -4.24 9.55 0.15
N PHE A 273 -4.04 10.19 -1.00
CA PHE A 273 -2.81 10.89 -1.36
C PHE A 273 -3.07 11.93 -2.45
N ASP A 274 -2.16 12.89 -2.55
CA ASP A 274 -2.14 13.92 -3.57
C ASP A 274 -1.03 13.66 -4.59
N TYR A 275 -1.28 14.03 -5.85
CA TYR A 275 -0.31 13.90 -6.91
C TYR A 275 -0.37 15.01 -7.95
N THR A 276 0.77 15.30 -8.57
CA THR A 276 0.87 16.21 -9.73
C THR A 276 1.85 15.64 -10.76
N LEU A 277 1.43 15.55 -12.02
CA LEU A 277 2.30 15.10 -13.12
C LEU A 277 3.04 16.30 -13.71
N LEU A 278 4.35 16.13 -13.94
CA LEU A 278 5.29 17.10 -14.48
C LEU A 278 5.90 16.54 -15.75
N THR A 279 6.15 17.37 -16.77
CA THR A 279 6.80 16.89 -17.99
C THR A 279 7.55 17.96 -18.76
N ASN A 280 8.53 17.51 -19.54
CA ASN A 280 9.17 18.27 -20.61
C ASN A 280 8.71 17.83 -22.00
N GLU A 281 7.85 16.82 -22.10
CA GLU A 281 7.20 16.41 -23.33
C GLU A 281 6.28 17.52 -23.85
N ALA A 282 6.03 17.50 -25.16
CA ALA A 282 4.99 18.35 -25.73
C ALA A 282 3.63 17.78 -25.36
N THR A 283 2.79 18.54 -24.65
CA THR A 283 1.49 18.05 -24.20
C THR A 283 0.29 18.74 -24.88
N PRO A 284 -0.87 18.07 -24.94
CA PRO A 284 -1.07 16.64 -24.69
C PRO A 284 -0.53 15.79 -25.86
N SER A 285 0.12 14.66 -25.56
CA SER A 285 0.66 13.72 -26.55
C SER A 285 0.27 12.27 -26.26
N LYS A 286 0.17 11.44 -27.30
CA LYS A 286 -0.10 9.99 -27.19
C LYS A 286 1.05 9.12 -27.69
N THR A 287 2.15 9.73 -28.14
CA THR A 287 3.22 9.00 -28.87
C THR A 287 4.35 8.58 -27.94
N PHE A 288 4.64 9.39 -26.93
CA PHE A 288 5.66 9.17 -25.89
C PHE A 288 4.96 9.44 -24.55
N ASN A 289 4.04 8.53 -24.23
CA ASN A 289 3.07 8.74 -23.18
C ASN A 289 3.62 8.29 -21.83
N ASP A 290 4.50 9.09 -21.25
CA ASP A 290 5.02 8.83 -19.91
C ASP A 290 3.85 8.74 -18.95
N THR A 291 3.85 7.67 -18.16
CA THR A 291 2.68 7.28 -17.38
C THR A 291 3.07 7.16 -15.92
N ALA A 292 2.37 7.91 -15.09
CA ALA A 292 2.46 7.76 -13.65
C ALA A 292 1.40 6.78 -13.15
N PHE A 293 1.77 5.99 -12.15
CA PHE A 293 0.92 4.94 -11.59
C PHE A 293 1.11 4.83 -10.09
N PHE A 294 0.16 4.15 -9.46
CA PHE A 294 0.33 3.63 -8.11
C PHE A 294 0.01 2.14 -8.08
N SER A 295 0.51 1.47 -7.03
CA SER A 295 0.29 0.06 -6.78
C SER A 295 -0.17 -0.20 -5.35
N LEU A 296 -0.99 -1.23 -5.18
CA LEU A 296 -1.34 -1.78 -3.89
C LEU A 296 -1.21 -3.30 -3.95
N GLY A 297 -0.12 -3.82 -3.38
CA GLY A 297 0.34 -5.17 -3.63
C GLY A 297 0.68 -5.38 -5.11
N LYS A 298 0.06 -6.37 -5.75
CA LYS A 298 0.32 -6.73 -7.16
C LYS A 298 -0.57 -6.02 -8.18
N PHE A 299 -1.46 -5.15 -7.70
CA PHE A 299 -2.40 -4.42 -8.54
C PHE A 299 -1.86 -3.03 -8.81
N VAL A 300 -1.96 -2.58 -10.06
CA VAL A 300 -1.53 -1.26 -10.50
C VAL A 300 -2.71 -0.48 -11.07
N GLN A 301 -2.67 0.84 -10.92
CA GLN A 301 -3.60 1.76 -11.52
C GLN A 301 -2.87 2.99 -12.05
N LYS A 302 -3.28 3.44 -13.24
CA LYS A 302 -2.78 4.67 -13.84
C LYS A 302 -3.31 5.87 -13.05
N LEU A 303 -2.43 6.83 -12.74
CA LEU A 303 -2.77 8.11 -12.12
C LEU A 303 -3.02 9.19 -13.18
N SER A 304 -2.06 9.39 -14.07
CA SER A 304 -2.12 10.34 -15.19
C SER A 304 -1.01 9.99 -16.19
N ASP A 305 -1.05 10.60 -17.36
CA ASP A 305 -0.05 10.45 -18.41
C ASP A 305 0.11 11.74 -19.24
N THR A 306 1.10 11.82 -20.12
CA THR A 306 1.37 13.04 -20.93
C THR A 306 0.28 13.36 -21.97
N SER A 307 -0.76 12.53 -22.07
CA SER A 307 -1.96 12.81 -22.86
C SER A 307 -3.03 13.61 -22.13
N ASP A 308 -2.83 13.89 -20.84
CA ASP A 308 -3.75 14.67 -20.01
C ASP A 308 -3.94 16.09 -20.58
N PRO A 309 -5.18 16.53 -20.89
CA PRO A 309 -5.42 17.84 -21.47
C PRO A 309 -5.29 19.00 -20.45
N THR A 310 -5.02 18.72 -19.18
CA THR A 310 -4.93 19.71 -18.10
C THR A 310 -3.52 20.26 -17.88
N PHE A 311 -2.53 19.81 -18.64
CA PHE A 311 -1.18 20.38 -18.59
C PHE A 311 -1.19 21.89 -18.87
N SER A 312 -0.35 22.59 -18.12
CA SER A 312 -0.15 24.03 -18.24
C SER A 312 1.31 24.40 -18.00
N SER A 313 1.83 25.29 -18.85
CA SER A 313 3.15 25.91 -18.71
C SER A 313 3.20 27.02 -17.65
N ASP A 314 2.07 27.44 -17.08
CA ASP A 314 2.00 28.61 -16.19
C ASP A 314 2.50 28.32 -14.77
N LYS A 315 2.72 27.05 -14.43
CA LYS A 315 3.09 26.62 -13.07
C LYS A 315 4.54 26.92 -12.67
N ASN A 316 5.39 27.29 -13.62
CA ASN A 316 6.80 27.64 -13.40
C ASN A 316 7.56 26.59 -12.55
N VAL A 317 7.41 25.31 -12.90
CA VAL A 317 8.05 24.21 -12.18
C VAL A 317 9.52 24.11 -12.61
N LYS A 318 10.44 24.12 -11.65
CA LYS A 318 11.88 24.06 -11.91
C LYS A 318 12.22 22.72 -12.56
N GLY A 319 12.81 22.79 -13.76
CA GLY A 319 13.25 21.60 -14.50
C GLY A 319 12.16 20.94 -15.35
N TYR A 320 10.93 21.46 -15.35
CA TYR A 320 9.82 20.94 -16.13
C TYR A 320 9.14 22.06 -16.93
N SER A 321 8.69 21.73 -18.14
CA SER A 321 8.07 22.70 -19.05
C SER A 321 6.59 22.90 -18.74
N GLU A 322 5.91 21.83 -18.32
CA GLU A 322 4.48 21.80 -18.06
C GLU A 322 4.17 20.93 -16.84
N ALA A 323 3.04 21.20 -16.18
CA ALA A 323 2.51 20.36 -15.11
C ALA A 323 0.97 20.38 -15.06
N THR A 324 0.37 19.31 -14.55
CA THR A 324 -1.08 19.23 -14.30
C THR A 324 -1.48 20.01 -13.04
N ASP A 325 -2.79 20.12 -12.80
CA ASP A 325 -3.29 20.42 -11.45
C ASP A 325 -3.00 19.28 -10.46
N THR A 326 -2.84 19.66 -9.19
CA THR A 326 -2.73 18.71 -8.09
C THR A 326 -4.07 18.03 -7.92
N GLN A 327 -4.07 16.71 -7.91
CA GLN A 327 -5.23 15.85 -7.80
C GLN A 327 -5.11 15.01 -6.54
N SER A 328 -6.25 14.65 -5.95
CA SER A 328 -6.33 13.74 -4.80
C SER A 328 -7.00 12.45 -5.23
N LEU A 329 -6.54 11.31 -4.72
CA LEU A 329 -7.20 10.03 -4.92
C LEU A 329 -7.54 9.38 -3.58
N LYS A 330 -8.79 8.96 -3.40
CA LYS A 330 -9.28 8.25 -2.22
C LYS A 330 -9.69 6.82 -2.54
N ILE A 331 -9.15 5.88 -1.77
CA ILE A 331 -9.32 4.44 -1.97
C ILE A 331 -9.88 3.81 -0.69
N LEU A 332 -11.06 3.20 -0.79
CA LEU A 332 -11.63 2.39 0.29
C LEU A 332 -10.96 1.01 0.33
N ILE A 333 -10.40 0.64 1.48
CA ILE A 333 -9.85 -0.70 1.71
C ILE A 333 -10.98 -1.63 2.17
N SER A 334 -11.34 -2.64 1.38
CA SER A 334 -12.45 -3.56 1.71
C SER A 334 -12.05 -4.73 2.61
N GLU A 335 -10.76 -5.03 2.70
CA GLU A 335 -10.25 -6.18 3.43
C GLU A 335 -9.14 -5.75 4.40
N ALA A 336 -9.11 -6.31 5.61
CA ALA A 336 -8.00 -6.04 6.52
C ALA A 336 -6.75 -6.78 6.05
N GLY A 337 -5.59 -6.15 6.14
CA GLY A 337 -4.35 -6.75 5.66
C GLY A 337 -3.14 -5.84 5.77
N THR A 338 -2.00 -6.44 5.45
CA THR A 338 -0.74 -5.71 5.23
C THR A 338 -0.55 -5.54 3.73
N TYR A 339 -0.30 -4.31 3.31
CA TYR A 339 -0.25 -3.91 1.91
C TYR A 339 1.08 -3.23 1.60
N ASP A 340 1.62 -3.50 0.42
CA ASP A 340 2.70 -2.70 -0.17
C ASP A 340 2.08 -1.60 -1.04
N LEU A 341 2.17 -0.34 -0.58
CA LEU A 341 1.80 0.84 -1.35
C LEU A 341 3.01 1.34 -2.13
N GLY A 342 2.84 1.53 -3.43
CA GLY A 342 3.89 2.02 -4.29
C GLY A 342 3.44 3.12 -5.24
N PHE A 343 4.35 4.00 -5.62
CA PHE A 343 4.15 5.04 -6.63
C PHE A 343 5.31 5.01 -7.62
N GLY A 344 5.02 5.19 -8.90
CA GLY A 344 6.05 5.19 -9.94
C GLY A 344 5.65 6.01 -11.16
N ILE A 345 6.66 6.29 -11.97
CA ILE A 345 6.51 6.85 -13.32
C ILE A 345 7.40 6.07 -14.27
N VAL A 346 6.91 5.85 -15.49
CA VAL A 346 7.55 5.01 -16.49
C VAL A 346 7.41 5.61 -17.87
N ASP A 347 8.51 5.52 -18.63
CA ASP A 347 8.59 5.87 -20.03
C ASP A 347 7.84 4.91 -20.93
N LEU A 348 7.17 5.47 -21.95
CA LEU A 348 6.64 4.71 -23.06
C LEU A 348 7.50 4.92 -24.31
N THR A 349 8.15 3.86 -24.79
CA THR A 349 8.87 3.79 -26.08
C THR A 349 10.23 4.52 -26.17
N ASP A 350 10.40 5.71 -25.60
CA ASP A 350 11.69 6.43 -25.60
C ASP A 350 12.13 6.87 -24.19
N THR A 351 13.35 7.39 -24.07
CA THR A 351 13.99 7.77 -22.80
C THR A 351 14.66 9.15 -22.88
N ILE A 352 14.23 9.98 -23.84
CA ILE A 352 14.95 11.22 -24.19
C ILE A 352 14.44 12.42 -23.40
N VAL A 353 13.14 12.49 -23.15
CA VAL A 353 12.49 13.64 -22.53
C VAL A 353 11.88 13.23 -21.21
N ASN A 354 12.26 13.93 -20.14
CA ASN A 354 11.91 13.51 -18.80
C ASN A 354 10.54 14.06 -18.36
N SER A 355 9.83 13.20 -17.65
CA SER A 355 8.66 13.48 -16.84
C SER A 355 8.91 13.13 -15.37
N GLY A 356 8.02 13.60 -14.50
CA GLY A 356 8.08 13.29 -13.09
C GLY A 356 6.72 13.38 -12.44
N ILE A 357 6.56 12.71 -11.30
CA ILE A 357 5.37 12.83 -10.46
C ILE A 357 5.76 13.33 -9.08
N LEU A 358 5.03 14.34 -8.62
CA LEU A 358 5.02 14.75 -7.22
C LEU A 358 3.98 13.94 -6.47
N ILE A 359 4.33 13.42 -5.30
CA ILE A 359 3.44 12.70 -4.38
C ILE A 359 3.50 13.37 -3.01
N ASP A 360 2.35 13.61 -2.39
CA ASP A 360 2.25 14.19 -1.05
C ASP A 360 0.97 13.72 -0.30
N ASP A 361 0.86 14.08 0.99
CA ASP A 361 -0.27 13.83 1.88
C ASP A 361 -0.76 12.38 1.89
N VAL A 362 0.19 11.42 1.84
CA VAL A 362 -0.16 9.99 1.86
C VAL A 362 -0.64 9.61 3.26
N LYS A 363 -1.93 9.33 3.41
CA LYS A 363 -2.54 9.08 4.72
C LYS A 363 -3.54 7.95 4.69
N LEU A 364 -3.68 7.31 5.84
CA LEU A 364 -4.71 6.30 6.07
C LEU A 364 -5.63 6.81 7.17
N THR A 365 -6.90 7.03 6.83
CA THR A 365 -7.93 7.46 7.77
C THR A 365 -8.75 6.25 8.19
N SER A 366 -8.72 5.90 9.48
CA SER A 366 -9.59 4.86 9.98
C SER A 366 -11.01 5.37 10.18
N THR A 367 -11.98 4.68 9.60
CA THR A 367 -13.40 5.02 9.72
C THR A 367 -14.03 4.45 10.98
N GLY A 368 -13.28 3.68 11.78
CA GLY A 368 -13.72 3.14 13.06
C GLY A 368 -14.68 1.95 12.95
N VAL A 369 -14.96 1.44 11.74
CA VAL A 369 -15.66 0.15 11.58
C VAL A 369 -14.70 -0.98 11.91
N SER A 370 -14.80 -1.49 13.14
CA SER A 370 -14.11 -2.73 13.50
C SER A 370 -14.69 -3.88 12.67
N PRO A 371 -13.87 -4.79 12.11
CA PRO A 371 -14.36 -5.98 11.40
C PRO A 371 -15.22 -6.91 12.29
N PHE A 372 -15.29 -6.65 13.60
CA PHE A 372 -16.09 -7.40 14.56
C PHE A 372 -17.45 -6.80 14.92
N GLU A 373 -17.82 -5.62 14.40
CA GLU A 373 -19.14 -5.00 14.67
C GLU A 373 -20.22 -5.30 13.63
N SER A 374 -19.99 -6.24 12.70
CA SER A 374 -21.10 -6.86 11.95
C SER A 374 -21.81 -7.93 12.82
N GLN A 375 -22.19 -7.55 14.05
CA GLN A 375 -23.31 -8.23 14.70
C GLN A 375 -24.56 -7.50 14.25
N THR A 376 -25.42 -8.22 13.52
CA THR A 376 -26.73 -7.75 13.08
C THR A 376 -27.55 -7.35 14.32
N ILE A 377 -27.45 -6.09 14.73
CA ILE A 377 -28.45 -5.49 15.61
C ILE A 377 -29.63 -5.23 14.69
N GLU A 378 -30.56 -6.17 14.63
CA GLU A 378 -31.86 -5.94 13.99
C GLU A 378 -32.48 -4.68 14.61
N GLY A 379 -32.43 -3.56 13.86
CA GLY A 379 -33.04 -2.29 14.25
C GLY A 379 -32.10 -1.09 14.40
N SER A 380 -30.78 -1.20 14.22
CA SER A 380 -29.92 -0.03 14.07
C SER A 380 -29.81 0.37 12.60
N ASP A 381 -29.88 1.67 12.33
CA ASP A 381 -29.92 2.30 11.01
C ASP A 381 -28.52 2.27 10.33
N ALA A 382 -27.90 1.09 10.23
CA ALA A 382 -26.57 0.86 9.66
C ALA A 382 -26.45 1.32 8.19
N SER A 383 -27.59 1.47 7.51
CA SER A 383 -27.71 2.00 6.14
C SER A 383 -27.19 3.45 5.98
N LYS A 384 -27.06 4.24 7.04
CA LYS A 384 -26.66 5.66 6.93
C LYS A 384 -25.16 5.90 7.06
N THR A 385 -24.43 5.03 7.75
CA THR A 385 -22.96 5.11 7.87
C THR A 385 -22.26 4.56 6.63
N ASP A 386 -22.74 3.46 6.06
CA ASP A 386 -22.19 2.91 4.81
C ASP A 386 -22.43 3.85 3.61
N ALA A 387 -23.60 4.50 3.56
CA ALA A 387 -23.93 5.44 2.49
C ALA A 387 -23.14 6.76 2.56
N ALA A 388 -22.68 7.17 3.75
CA ALA A 388 -21.89 8.39 3.92
C ALA A 388 -20.41 8.20 3.56
N ILE A 389 -19.86 7.00 3.79
CA ILE A 389 -18.49 6.63 3.40
C ILE A 389 -18.38 6.41 1.89
N SER A 390 -19.45 5.87 1.25
CA SER A 390 -19.47 5.58 -0.18
C SER A 390 -19.48 6.82 -1.11
N GLY A 391 -19.81 8.02 -0.61
CA GLY A 391 -19.98 9.21 -1.44
C GLY A 391 -18.70 10.03 -1.72
N ASP A 392 -17.59 9.70 -1.06
CA ASP A 392 -16.34 10.49 -1.06
C ASP A 392 -15.10 9.61 -1.35
N VAL A 393 -15.28 8.47 -2.02
CA VAL A 393 -14.19 7.58 -2.45
C VAL A 393 -14.22 7.41 -3.96
N ASP A 394 -13.03 7.40 -4.58
CA ASP A 394 -12.88 7.24 -6.02
C ASP A 394 -12.86 5.75 -6.39
N LEU A 395 -12.07 4.97 -5.64
CA LEU A 395 -11.85 3.55 -5.85
C LEU A 395 -12.17 2.74 -4.59
N THR A 396 -12.53 1.48 -4.80
CA THR A 396 -12.57 0.45 -3.78
C THR A 396 -11.52 -0.61 -4.09
N PHE A 397 -10.79 -1.07 -3.08
CA PHE A 397 -9.76 -2.10 -3.23
C PHE A 397 -10.08 -3.31 -2.35
N GLY A 398 -10.17 -4.48 -2.98
CA GLY A 398 -10.39 -5.75 -2.30
C GLY A 398 -9.60 -6.90 -2.93
N SER A 399 -9.99 -8.14 -2.66
CA SER A 399 -9.31 -9.35 -3.15
C SER A 399 -9.16 -9.47 -4.68
N LYS A 400 -9.97 -8.73 -5.46
CA LYS A 400 -9.89 -8.71 -6.93
C LYS A 400 -9.12 -7.51 -7.50
N GLY A 401 -8.57 -6.65 -6.64
CA GLY A 401 -7.93 -5.41 -7.04
C GLY A 401 -8.88 -4.22 -6.94
N PHE A 402 -8.73 -3.27 -7.87
CA PHE A 402 -9.46 -2.00 -7.88
C PHE A 402 -10.79 -2.09 -8.62
N GLU A 403 -11.84 -1.57 -8.00
CA GLU A 403 -13.16 -1.39 -8.59
C GLU A 403 -13.56 0.10 -8.45
N PRO A 404 -14.21 0.71 -9.45
CA PRO A 404 -14.81 2.03 -9.27
C PRO A 404 -15.80 2.01 -8.11
N ALA A 405 -15.81 3.04 -7.27
CA ALA A 405 -16.82 3.13 -6.22
C ALA A 405 -18.23 3.14 -6.82
N GLU A 406 -19.19 2.41 -6.21
CA GLU A 406 -20.54 2.22 -6.78
C GLU A 406 -21.32 3.53 -7.03
N ASN A 407 -20.86 4.66 -6.49
CA ASN A 407 -21.44 5.99 -6.68
C ASN A 407 -20.49 7.01 -7.32
N SER A 408 -19.28 6.63 -7.78
CA SER A 408 -18.37 7.57 -8.45
C SER A 408 -18.83 7.82 -9.89
N SER A 409 -19.69 8.82 -10.08
CA SER A 409 -20.16 9.23 -11.40
C SER A 409 -19.08 9.88 -12.29
N ASN A 410 -17.79 9.80 -11.92
CA ASN A 410 -16.72 10.62 -12.50
C ASN A 410 -15.47 9.88 -12.98
N LEU A 411 -15.36 8.54 -12.85
CA LEU A 411 -14.23 7.79 -13.43
C LEU A 411 -14.50 7.39 -14.89
N GLN A 412 -14.68 8.40 -15.74
CA GLN A 412 -14.39 8.29 -17.17
C GLN A 412 -13.47 9.45 -17.53
N ARG A 413 -12.16 9.27 -17.36
CA ARG A 413 -11.13 10.09 -18.02
C ARG A 413 -9.99 9.21 -18.47
#